data_AF-A0A5D2DZ21-F1
#
_entry.id   AF-A0A5D2DZ21-F1
#
_cell.length_a   1.000
_cell.length_b   1.000
_cell.length_c   1.000
_cell.angle_alpha   90.00
_cell.angle_beta   90.00
_cell.angle_gamma   90.00
#
_symmetry.space_group_name_H-M   'P 1'
#
loop_
_entity.id
_entity.type
_entity.pdbx_description
1 polymer ?
#
loop_
_entity_poly.entity_id
_entity_poly.type
_entity_poly.pdbx_seq_one_letter_code
_entity_poly.pdbx_strand_id
1 'polypeptide(L)'
;MNDLMTKSFMNYVDLKKEAMKDLEAGPDYDLEMSSTTNTMDQNLGLFLEEAEKVKQGMAVIRELLGKLQESNEESKSLHKPESLKALRNKINNDIVTVQKKARTIKAQLEEMDRANAANKRLSGYKEGTLNYRTRIAVTNGLRNKLKELMMDFQGLRQKMMAEYKETVGRSYFTVTGENPDEETIEKIISDGSGGEGFLTRAVQEHGRGKVLETVVEIQDRHDAAKEIEKSLLELHQVFLDMAVMVEAQGEQMDDIEHHVMNASHYVKDGSKELNNAKRYQRSSRKWMCIGIILLLLIVLVIIIPIATSFSSS
;
A
#
# COMPACT_ATOMS: atom_id res chain seq x y z
N MET A 1 -8.44 -4.61 -11.58
CA MET A 1 -7.80 -5.88 -12.02
C MET A 1 -6.36 -6.06 -11.49
N ASN A 2 -5.80 -5.17 -10.65
CA ASN A 2 -4.37 -5.15 -10.31
C ASN A 2 -3.95 -5.96 -9.06
N ASP A 3 -4.86 -6.73 -8.45
CA ASP A 3 -4.57 -7.48 -7.21
C ASP A 3 -4.07 -8.92 -7.47
N LEU A 4 -4.08 -9.35 -8.74
CA LEU A 4 -3.70 -10.71 -9.15
C LEU A 4 -2.18 -10.91 -9.21
N MET A 5 -1.44 -9.87 -9.58
CA MET A 5 0.02 -9.91 -9.69
C MET A 5 0.67 -9.96 -8.32
N THR A 6 0.19 -9.15 -7.38
CA THR A 6 0.82 -9.04 -6.05
C THR A 6 0.63 -10.28 -5.17
N LYS A 7 -0.49 -10.99 -5.34
CA LYS A 7 -0.79 -12.23 -4.60
C LYS A 7 0.05 -13.42 -5.07
N SER A 8 0.44 -13.47 -6.34
CA SER A 8 1.32 -14.54 -6.84
C SER A 8 2.76 -14.42 -6.31
N PHE A 9 3.25 -13.18 -6.13
CA PHE A 9 4.61 -12.93 -5.64
C PHE A 9 4.83 -13.32 -4.17
N MET A 10 3.85 -13.10 -3.28
CA MET A 10 4.00 -13.52 -1.87
C MET A 10 4.04 -15.04 -1.72
N ASN A 11 3.22 -15.75 -2.48
CA ASN A 11 3.20 -17.21 -2.48
C ASN A 11 4.55 -17.81 -2.93
N TYR A 12 5.29 -17.14 -3.82
CA TYR A 12 6.63 -17.58 -4.24
C TYR A 12 7.65 -17.56 -3.11
N VAL A 13 7.69 -16.47 -2.36
CA VAL A 13 8.67 -16.26 -1.29
C VAL A 13 8.46 -17.29 -0.18
N ASP A 14 7.20 -17.53 0.20
CA ASP A 14 6.83 -18.52 1.21
C ASP A 14 7.16 -19.94 0.77
N LEU A 15 6.83 -20.31 -0.48
CA LEU A 15 7.16 -21.63 -0.99
C LEU A 15 8.65 -21.88 -1.13
N LYS A 16 9.42 -20.86 -1.52
CA LYS A 16 10.87 -20.97 -1.68
C LYS A 16 11.56 -21.17 -0.34
N LYS A 17 11.13 -20.45 0.70
CA LYS A 17 11.59 -20.62 2.08
C LYS A 17 11.36 -22.04 2.58
N GLU A 18 10.25 -22.63 2.17
CA GLU A 18 9.88 -23.99 2.54
C GLU A 18 10.55 -25.07 1.68
N ALA A 19 11.06 -24.74 0.49
CA ALA A 19 11.80 -25.65 -0.39
C ALA A 19 13.31 -25.66 -0.09
N MET A 20 13.91 -24.51 0.28
CA MET A 20 15.31 -24.45 0.74
C MET A 20 15.54 -25.29 1.99
N LYS A 21 14.56 -25.33 2.90
CA LYS A 21 14.62 -26.14 4.12
C LYS A 21 14.68 -27.65 3.84
N ASP A 22 14.20 -28.10 2.68
CA ASP A 22 14.20 -29.51 2.25
C ASP A 22 15.46 -29.87 1.43
N LEU A 23 16.19 -28.88 0.88
CA LEU A 23 17.34 -29.09 -0.01
C LEU A 23 18.69 -29.28 0.72
N GLU A 24 18.76 -28.90 2.01
CA GLU A 24 19.94 -29.12 2.87
C GLU A 24 20.23 -30.62 3.18
N ALA A 25 19.50 -31.56 2.55
CA ALA A 25 19.59 -33.00 2.79
C ALA A 25 20.20 -33.82 1.62
N GLY A 26 20.73 -33.20 0.56
CA GLY A 26 21.32 -33.89 -0.62
C GLY A 26 22.83 -33.64 -0.81
N PRO A 27 23.57 -34.53 -1.50
CA PRO A 27 25.02 -34.43 -1.59
C PRO A 27 25.49 -33.34 -2.55
N ASP A 28 26.64 -32.77 -2.17
CA ASP A 28 27.26 -31.53 -2.60
C ASP A 28 28.03 -31.66 -3.93
N TYR A 29 27.44 -31.21 -5.03
CA TYR A 29 28.10 -31.06 -6.32
C TYR A 29 27.49 -29.88 -7.09
N ASP A 30 27.81 -28.63 -6.71
CA ASP A 30 27.79 -27.41 -7.57
C ASP A 30 28.00 -26.10 -6.75
N LEU A 31 29.02 -26.04 -5.90
CA LEU A 31 29.22 -24.94 -4.93
C LEU A 31 29.34 -23.53 -5.56
N GLU A 32 29.92 -23.36 -6.76
CA GLU A 32 30.12 -22.02 -7.37
C GLU A 32 28.90 -21.50 -8.15
N MET A 33 28.17 -22.40 -8.81
CA MET A 33 26.95 -22.03 -9.56
C MET A 33 25.75 -21.90 -8.63
N SER A 34 25.70 -22.74 -7.57
CA SER A 34 24.73 -22.65 -6.50
C SER A 34 24.92 -21.39 -5.65
N SER A 35 26.15 -20.97 -5.33
CA SER A 35 26.39 -19.74 -4.55
C SER A 35 25.95 -18.48 -5.30
N THR A 36 26.24 -18.37 -6.59
CA THR A 36 25.90 -17.20 -7.40
C THR A 36 24.38 -17.11 -7.63
N THR A 37 23.73 -18.26 -7.87
CA THR A 37 22.27 -18.35 -8.04
C THR A 37 21.54 -18.09 -6.72
N ASN A 38 22.03 -18.61 -5.59
CA ASN A 38 21.52 -18.29 -4.25
C ASN A 38 21.68 -16.80 -3.92
N THR A 39 22.81 -16.18 -4.29
CA THR A 39 23.05 -14.76 -4.01
C THR A 39 22.14 -13.86 -4.86
N MET A 40 21.90 -14.20 -6.12
CA MET A 40 20.93 -13.49 -6.98
C MET A 40 19.48 -13.69 -6.47
N ASP A 41 19.17 -14.89 -6.01
CA ASP A 41 17.85 -15.20 -5.47
C ASP A 41 17.57 -14.49 -4.13
N GLN A 42 18.57 -14.36 -3.28
CA GLN A 42 18.50 -13.58 -2.04
C GLN A 42 18.32 -12.09 -2.32
N ASN A 43 19.05 -11.53 -3.29
CA ASN A 43 18.95 -10.11 -3.65
C ASN A 43 17.60 -9.73 -4.27
N LEU A 44 16.97 -10.64 -5.03
CA LEU A 44 15.60 -10.45 -5.49
C LEU A 44 14.59 -10.56 -4.33
N GLY A 45 14.78 -11.52 -3.42
CA GLY A 45 13.94 -11.68 -2.22
C GLY A 45 13.93 -10.43 -1.34
N LEU A 46 15.10 -9.85 -1.04
CA LEU A 46 15.23 -8.62 -0.26
C LEU A 46 14.52 -7.43 -0.95
N PHE A 47 14.62 -7.33 -2.27
CA PHE A 47 13.91 -6.31 -3.03
C PHE A 47 12.39 -6.48 -2.96
N LEU A 48 11.89 -7.70 -3.06
CA LEU A 48 10.45 -7.97 -2.95
C LEU A 48 9.92 -7.69 -1.54
N GLU A 49 10.73 -7.91 -0.50
CA GLU A 49 10.38 -7.53 0.87
C GLU A 49 10.24 -6.01 1.00
N GLU A 50 11.16 -5.23 0.41
CA GLU A 50 11.06 -3.77 0.40
C GLU A 50 9.84 -3.28 -0.40
N ALA A 51 9.56 -3.91 -1.54
CA ALA A 51 8.36 -3.65 -2.34
C ALA A 51 7.07 -3.91 -1.53
N GLU A 52 7.03 -4.94 -0.69
CA GLU A 52 5.89 -5.22 0.19
C GLU A 52 5.74 -4.17 1.29
N LYS A 53 6.85 -3.68 1.88
CA LYS A 53 6.81 -2.56 2.86
C LYS A 53 6.22 -1.29 2.24
N VAL A 54 6.65 -0.97 1.02
CA VAL A 54 6.11 0.16 0.24
C VAL A 54 4.60 0.02 0.04
N LYS A 55 4.16 -1.17 -0.38
CA LYS A 55 2.74 -1.47 -0.59
C LYS A 55 1.91 -1.40 0.70
N GLN A 56 2.45 -1.87 1.83
CA GLN A 56 1.80 -1.73 3.13
C GLN A 56 1.65 -0.25 3.50
N GLY A 57 2.66 0.58 3.23
CA GLY A 57 2.56 2.03 3.36
C GLY A 57 1.44 2.63 2.52
N MET A 58 1.28 2.19 1.27
CA MET A 58 0.20 2.62 0.39
C MET A 58 -1.19 2.17 0.89
N ALA A 59 -1.29 1.00 1.51
CA ALA A 59 -2.54 0.53 2.12
C ALA A 59 -2.99 1.45 3.26
N VAL A 60 -2.03 1.93 4.08
CA VAL A 60 -2.31 2.91 5.14
C VAL A 60 -2.82 4.24 4.56
N ILE A 61 -2.22 4.73 3.46
CA ILE A 61 -2.73 5.94 2.78
C ILE A 61 -4.18 5.73 2.30
N ARG A 62 -4.49 4.57 1.72
CA ARG A 62 -5.87 4.26 1.28
C ARG A 62 -6.86 4.24 2.44
N GLU A 63 -6.48 3.67 3.57
CA GLU A 63 -7.31 3.66 4.78
C GLU A 63 -7.56 5.10 5.29
N LEU A 64 -6.52 5.94 5.33
CA LEU A 64 -6.63 7.34 5.74
C LEU A 64 -7.52 8.15 4.78
N LEU A 65 -7.46 7.89 3.47
CA LEU A 65 -8.37 8.50 2.50
C LEU A 65 -9.83 8.15 2.78
N GLY A 66 -10.12 6.89 3.11
CA GLY A 66 -11.46 6.47 3.54
C GLY A 66 -11.92 7.21 4.80
N LYS A 67 -11.06 7.30 5.82
CA LYS A 67 -11.36 8.03 7.07
C LYS A 67 -11.58 9.53 6.85
N LEU A 68 -10.82 10.15 5.95
CA LEU A 68 -10.99 11.56 5.58
C LEU A 68 -12.32 11.78 4.89
N GLN A 69 -12.71 10.88 3.99
CA GLN A 69 -14.01 10.95 3.32
C GLN A 69 -15.16 10.78 4.34
N GLU A 70 -15.08 9.79 5.23
CA GLU A 70 -16.07 9.61 6.30
C GLU A 70 -16.16 10.83 7.21
N SER A 71 -15.02 11.39 7.63
CA SER A 71 -14.97 12.57 8.50
C SER A 71 -15.52 13.81 7.79
N ASN A 72 -15.31 13.93 6.47
CA ASN A 72 -15.90 15.00 5.69
C ASN A 72 -17.43 14.89 5.61
N GLU A 73 -17.97 13.68 5.38
CA GLU A 73 -19.42 13.46 5.39
C GLU A 73 -20.03 13.68 6.79
N GLU A 74 -19.35 13.25 7.86
CA GLU A 74 -19.75 13.51 9.25
C GLU A 74 -19.88 15.01 9.52
N SER A 75 -18.97 15.83 8.98
CA SER A 75 -18.95 17.28 9.16
C SER A 75 -20.22 18.00 8.65
N LYS A 76 -20.98 17.38 7.75
CA LYS A 76 -22.22 17.95 7.20
C LYS A 76 -23.39 17.87 8.17
N SER A 77 -23.36 16.91 9.09
CA SER A 77 -24.45 16.64 10.04
C SER A 77 -24.17 17.16 11.46
N LEU A 78 -22.96 17.68 11.69
CA LEU A 78 -22.48 18.06 13.00
C LEU A 78 -22.73 19.56 13.24
N HIS A 79 -23.52 19.87 14.27
CA HIS A 79 -23.89 21.25 14.61
C HIS A 79 -23.36 21.71 15.98
N LYS A 80 -22.64 20.85 16.70
CA LYS A 80 -22.07 21.18 18.02
C LYS A 80 -20.64 21.71 17.86
N PRO A 81 -20.31 22.91 18.39
CA PRO A 81 -18.98 23.51 18.24
C PRO A 81 -17.84 22.61 18.74
N GLU A 82 -17.99 21.96 19.89
CA GLU A 82 -16.95 21.05 20.43
C GLU A 82 -16.71 19.84 19.53
N SER A 83 -17.77 19.27 18.96
CA SER A 83 -17.69 18.13 18.06
C SER A 83 -17.07 18.52 16.72
N LEU A 84 -17.40 19.70 16.19
CA LEU A 84 -16.79 20.27 14.98
C LEU A 84 -15.28 20.48 15.15
N LYS A 85 -14.87 21.03 16.29
CA LYS A 85 -13.45 21.21 16.63
C LYS A 85 -12.71 19.87 16.74
N ALA A 86 -13.31 18.87 17.38
CA ALA A 86 -12.72 17.54 17.49
C ALA A 86 -12.56 16.87 16.11
N LEU A 87 -13.58 16.95 15.27
CA LEU A 87 -13.57 16.41 13.91
C LEU A 87 -12.52 17.10 13.03
N ARG A 88 -12.39 18.43 13.13
CA ARG A 88 -11.31 19.19 12.47
C ARG A 88 -9.93 18.68 12.88
N ASN A 89 -9.68 18.52 14.17
CA ASN A 89 -8.40 18.03 14.66
C ASN A 89 -8.08 16.63 14.10
N LYS A 90 -9.10 15.76 13.99
CA LYS A 90 -8.98 14.44 13.37
C LYS A 90 -8.60 14.53 11.90
N ILE A 91 -9.33 15.33 11.11
CA ILE A 91 -9.04 15.57 9.68
C ILE A 91 -7.61 16.09 9.50
N ASN A 92 -7.19 17.08 10.29
CA ASN A 92 -5.85 17.64 10.22
C ASN A 92 -4.77 16.59 10.52
N ASN A 93 -4.97 15.77 11.55
CA ASN A 93 -4.04 14.68 11.88
C ASN A 93 -3.95 13.62 10.78
N ASP A 94 -5.08 13.25 10.18
CA ASP A 94 -5.13 12.29 9.08
C ASP A 94 -4.41 12.83 7.83
N ILE A 95 -4.63 14.10 7.49
CA ILE A 95 -3.92 14.79 6.40
C ILE A 95 -2.41 14.79 6.61
N VAL A 96 -1.94 15.20 7.79
CA VAL A 96 -0.51 15.20 8.14
C VAL A 96 0.08 13.78 8.06
N THR A 97 -0.69 12.79 8.48
CA THR A 97 -0.28 11.38 8.41
C THR A 97 -0.16 10.90 6.96
N VAL A 98 -1.11 11.25 6.10
CA VAL A 98 -1.05 10.96 4.64
C VAL A 98 0.22 11.56 4.05
N GLN A 99 0.50 12.83 4.33
CA GLN A 99 1.70 13.51 3.83
C GLN A 99 3.00 12.81 4.26
N LYS A 100 3.13 12.52 5.57
CA LYS A 100 4.32 11.85 6.10
C LYS A 100 4.52 10.47 5.45
N LYS A 101 3.44 9.72 5.28
CA LYS A 101 3.49 8.41 4.62
C LYS A 101 3.84 8.53 3.14
N ALA A 102 3.25 9.49 2.43
CA ALA A 102 3.54 9.72 1.02
C ALA A 102 5.03 10.06 0.80
N ARG A 103 5.61 10.96 1.63
CA ARG A 103 7.05 11.28 1.58
C ARG A 103 7.93 10.06 1.89
N THR A 104 7.54 9.26 2.87
CA THR A 104 8.29 8.03 3.22
C THR A 104 8.29 7.04 2.06
N ILE A 105 7.12 6.78 1.46
CA ILE A 105 6.98 5.87 0.33
C ILE A 105 7.76 6.39 -0.87
N LYS A 106 7.71 7.70 -1.14
CA LYS A 106 8.50 8.33 -2.19
C LYS A 106 9.99 8.06 -2.00
N ALA A 107 10.52 8.28 -0.80
CA ALA A 107 11.93 8.03 -0.49
C ALA A 107 12.31 6.55 -0.64
N GLN A 108 11.41 5.62 -0.26
CA GLN A 108 11.62 4.19 -0.48
C GLN A 108 11.66 3.84 -1.97
N LEU A 109 10.80 4.44 -2.79
CA LEU A 109 10.81 4.24 -4.25
C LEU A 109 12.10 4.78 -4.89
N GLU A 110 12.56 5.96 -4.47
CA GLU A 110 13.85 6.51 -4.93
C GLU A 110 15.03 5.61 -4.52
N GLU A 111 14.97 4.99 -3.34
CA GLU A 111 15.99 4.02 -2.91
C GLU A 111 15.93 2.74 -3.74
N MET A 112 14.73 2.23 -4.05
CA MET A 112 14.56 1.11 -4.97
C MET A 112 15.15 1.42 -6.35
N ASP A 113 14.94 2.64 -6.87
CA ASP A 113 15.53 3.08 -8.13
C ASP A 113 17.06 3.15 -8.07
N ARG A 114 17.63 3.73 -7.00
CA ARG A 114 19.08 3.73 -6.77
C ARG A 114 19.65 2.32 -6.71
N ALA A 115 18.99 1.42 -5.98
CA ALA A 115 19.40 0.02 -5.88
C ALA A 115 19.31 -0.68 -7.24
N ASN A 116 18.28 -0.42 -8.05
CA ASN A 116 18.16 -0.98 -9.39
C ASN A 116 19.28 -0.48 -10.31
N ALA A 117 19.62 0.81 -10.25
CA ALA A 117 20.71 1.40 -11.02
C ALA A 117 22.09 0.84 -10.61
N ALA A 118 22.32 0.63 -9.31
CA ALA A 118 23.56 0.02 -8.80
C ALA A 118 23.71 -1.44 -9.24
N ASN A 119 22.61 -2.21 -9.18
CA ASN A 119 22.60 -3.61 -9.59
C ASN A 119 22.77 -3.79 -11.11
N LYS A 120 22.45 -2.78 -11.95
CA LYS A 120 22.62 -2.83 -13.42
C LYS A 120 24.02 -3.25 -13.87
N ARG A 121 25.06 -3.01 -13.04
CA ARG A 121 26.46 -3.34 -13.33
C ARG A 121 26.85 -4.79 -13.01
N LEU A 122 25.98 -5.54 -12.32
CA LEU A 122 26.21 -6.94 -11.95
C LEU A 122 25.69 -7.88 -13.05
N SER A 123 26.45 -8.94 -13.36
CA SER A 123 26.15 -9.87 -14.47
C SER A 123 24.72 -10.46 -14.41
N GLY A 124 24.19 -10.72 -13.21
CA GLY A 124 22.83 -11.25 -12.98
C GLY A 124 21.67 -10.25 -13.03
N TYR A 125 21.98 -8.96 -13.15
CA TYR A 125 21.02 -7.85 -13.13
C TYR A 125 21.28 -6.86 -14.26
N LYS A 126 22.06 -7.28 -15.26
CA LYS A 126 22.29 -6.50 -16.47
C LYS A 126 20.96 -6.24 -17.19
N GLU A 127 20.89 -5.13 -17.90
CA GLU A 127 19.75 -4.77 -18.74
C GLU A 127 19.37 -5.93 -19.68
N GLY A 128 18.09 -6.31 -19.68
CA GLY A 128 17.56 -7.46 -20.40
C GLY A 128 17.42 -8.77 -19.60
N THR A 129 18.06 -8.88 -18.43
CA THR A 129 17.88 -10.05 -17.54
C THR A 129 16.48 -10.09 -16.92
N LEU A 130 15.96 -11.29 -16.62
CA LEU A 130 14.65 -11.46 -15.98
C LEU A 130 14.59 -10.70 -14.65
N ASN A 131 15.62 -10.82 -13.81
CA ASN A 131 15.70 -10.12 -12.54
C ASN A 131 15.63 -8.60 -12.68
N TYR A 132 16.36 -8.03 -13.64
CA TYR A 132 16.30 -6.59 -13.93
C TYR A 132 14.88 -6.18 -14.34
N ARG A 133 14.27 -6.90 -15.29
CA ARG A 133 12.92 -6.61 -15.79
C ARG A 133 11.87 -6.68 -14.69
N THR A 134 11.92 -7.71 -13.83
CA THR A 134 11.02 -7.84 -12.68
C THR A 134 11.16 -6.67 -11.71
N ARG A 135 12.39 -6.27 -11.38
CA ARG A 135 12.63 -5.17 -10.44
C ARG A 135 12.13 -3.83 -10.97
N ILE A 136 12.38 -3.54 -12.25
CA ILE A 136 11.87 -2.35 -12.92
C ILE A 136 10.34 -2.38 -12.94
N ALA A 137 9.71 -3.47 -13.39
CA ALA A 137 8.25 -3.59 -13.44
C ALA A 137 7.58 -3.33 -12.10
N VAL A 138 8.10 -3.96 -11.03
CA VAL A 138 7.56 -3.82 -9.67
C VAL A 138 7.70 -2.38 -9.19
N THR A 139 8.88 -1.79 -9.33
CA THR A 139 9.12 -0.40 -8.90
C THR A 139 8.19 0.58 -9.63
N ASN A 140 7.96 0.33 -10.92
CA ASN A 140 7.10 1.17 -11.76
C ASN A 140 5.63 1.03 -11.41
N GLY A 141 5.16 -0.20 -11.21
CA GLY A 141 3.79 -0.45 -10.75
C GLY A 141 3.51 0.23 -9.41
N LEU A 142 4.47 0.18 -8.47
CA LEU A 142 4.38 0.88 -7.20
C LEU A 142 4.39 2.41 -7.38
N ARG A 143 5.22 2.95 -8.28
CA ARG A 143 5.25 4.38 -8.60
C ARG A 143 3.90 4.88 -9.14
N ASN A 144 3.35 4.18 -10.12
CA ASN A 144 2.03 4.46 -10.67
C ASN A 144 0.96 4.39 -9.58
N LYS A 145 1.04 3.41 -8.68
CA LYS A 145 0.10 3.29 -7.56
C LYS A 145 0.18 4.45 -6.58
N LEU A 146 1.38 4.94 -6.26
CA LEU A 146 1.53 6.15 -5.43
C LEU A 146 0.94 7.37 -6.14
N LYS A 147 1.22 7.54 -7.45
CA LYS A 147 0.65 8.63 -8.26
C LYS A 147 -0.89 8.62 -8.22
N GLU A 148 -1.52 7.47 -8.43
CA GLU A 148 -2.97 7.31 -8.32
C GLU A 148 -3.50 7.73 -6.94
N LEU A 149 -2.87 7.26 -5.85
CA LEU A 149 -3.29 7.63 -4.50
C LEU A 149 -3.18 9.15 -4.23
N MET A 150 -2.18 9.81 -4.81
CA MET A 150 -2.04 11.26 -4.69
C MET A 150 -3.11 12.00 -5.51
N MET A 151 -3.52 11.45 -6.66
CA MET A 151 -4.65 11.98 -7.43
C MET A 151 -5.97 11.80 -6.69
N ASP A 152 -6.20 10.65 -6.06
CA ASP A 152 -7.38 10.39 -5.24
C ASP A 152 -7.47 11.37 -4.06
N PHE A 153 -6.35 11.59 -3.36
CA PHE A 153 -6.27 12.61 -2.30
C PHE A 153 -6.59 14.00 -2.81
N GLN A 154 -6.02 14.38 -3.97
CA GLN A 154 -6.26 15.68 -4.59
C GLN A 154 -7.74 15.88 -4.95
N GLY A 155 -8.41 14.86 -5.48
CA GLY A 155 -9.83 14.88 -5.79
C GLY A 155 -10.70 14.99 -4.54
N LEU A 156 -10.41 14.21 -3.50
CA LEU A 156 -11.11 14.30 -2.21
C LEU A 156 -11.00 15.71 -1.63
N ARG A 157 -9.80 16.28 -1.63
CA ARG A 157 -9.55 17.63 -1.15
C ARG A 157 -10.34 18.69 -1.92
N GLN A 158 -10.36 18.62 -3.25
CA GLN A 158 -11.16 19.55 -4.07
C GLN A 158 -12.64 19.48 -3.70
N LYS A 159 -13.15 18.27 -3.49
CA LYS A 159 -14.52 18.06 -3.02
C LYS A 159 -14.75 18.69 -1.64
N MET A 160 -13.86 18.45 -0.67
CA MET A 160 -13.94 19.06 0.67
C MET A 160 -13.94 20.60 0.61
N MET A 161 -13.11 21.19 -0.25
CA MET A 161 -13.06 22.66 -0.43
C MET A 161 -14.32 23.22 -1.09
N ALA A 162 -14.86 22.54 -2.10
CA ALA A 162 -16.10 22.97 -2.75
C ALA A 162 -17.29 22.94 -1.76
N GLU A 163 -17.42 21.87 -0.98
CA GLU A 163 -18.47 21.74 0.03
C GLU A 163 -18.32 22.78 1.15
N TYR A 164 -17.08 23.10 1.52
CA TYR A 164 -16.79 24.16 2.47
C TYR A 164 -17.22 25.54 1.94
N LYS A 165 -16.85 25.89 0.70
CA LYS A 165 -17.27 27.14 0.05
C LYS A 165 -18.80 27.27 0.00
N GLU A 166 -19.49 26.18 -0.33
CA GLU A 166 -20.96 26.15 -0.33
C GLU A 166 -21.53 26.42 1.07
N THR A 167 -20.96 25.79 2.10
CA THR A 167 -21.40 25.98 3.49
C THR A 167 -21.22 27.43 3.94
N VAL A 168 -20.06 28.04 3.66
CA VAL A 168 -19.80 29.45 3.97
C VAL A 168 -20.78 30.36 3.24
N GLY A 169 -21.03 30.12 1.96
CA GLY A 169 -21.99 30.90 1.17
C GLY A 169 -23.40 30.85 1.75
N ARG A 170 -23.85 29.67 2.20
CA ARG A 170 -25.15 29.49 2.86
C ARG A 170 -25.21 30.20 4.21
N SER A 171 -24.16 30.08 5.02
CA SER A 171 -24.07 30.75 6.32
C SER A 171 -24.04 32.29 6.16
N TYR A 172 -23.36 32.79 5.13
CA TYR A 172 -23.37 34.21 4.77
C TYR A 172 -24.78 34.67 4.40
N PHE A 173 -25.44 33.99 3.44
CA PHE A 173 -26.80 34.34 3.00
C PHE A 173 -27.81 34.32 4.16
N THR A 174 -27.70 33.35 5.07
CA THR A 174 -28.60 33.25 6.23
C THR A 174 -28.51 34.47 7.16
N VAL A 175 -27.36 35.15 7.15
CA VAL A 175 -27.05 36.26 8.05
C VAL A 175 -27.23 37.62 7.38
N THR A 176 -26.98 37.73 6.07
CA THR A 176 -27.03 39.00 5.31
C THR A 176 -28.25 39.11 4.40
N GLY A 177 -28.90 38.00 4.05
CA GLY A 177 -29.95 37.95 3.02
C GLY A 177 -29.43 38.12 1.59
N GLU A 178 -28.12 38.26 1.39
CA GLU A 178 -27.49 38.48 0.08
C GLU A 178 -26.60 37.30 -0.30
N ASN A 179 -26.58 36.94 -1.59
CA ASN A 179 -25.66 35.92 -2.09
C ASN A 179 -24.26 36.52 -2.21
N PRO A 180 -23.24 35.93 -1.57
CA PRO A 180 -21.87 36.40 -1.72
C PRO A 180 -21.33 36.05 -3.11
N ASP A 181 -20.50 36.91 -3.68
CA ASP A 181 -19.68 36.56 -4.83
C ASP A 181 -18.48 35.68 -4.39
N GLU A 182 -17.82 35.06 -5.36
CA GLU A 182 -16.70 34.15 -5.11
C GLU A 182 -15.54 34.85 -4.40
N GLU A 183 -15.28 36.13 -4.73
CA GLU A 183 -14.22 36.93 -4.13
C GLU A 183 -14.50 37.19 -2.63
N THR A 184 -15.76 37.45 -2.27
CA THR A 184 -16.19 37.62 -0.88
C THR A 184 -16.04 36.32 -0.11
N ILE A 185 -16.43 35.18 -0.70
CA ILE A 185 -16.21 33.85 -0.09
C ILE A 185 -14.72 33.63 0.14
N GLU A 186 -13.89 33.84 -0.86
CA GLU A 186 -12.43 33.62 -0.76
C GLU A 186 -11.77 34.55 0.27
N LYS A 187 -12.23 35.79 0.40
CA LYS A 187 -11.78 36.73 1.42
C LYS A 187 -12.18 36.31 2.84
N ILE A 188 -13.39 35.78 3.01
CA ILE A 188 -13.83 35.19 4.29
C ILE A 188 -12.96 33.99 4.65
N ILE A 189 -12.56 33.19 3.65
CA ILE A 189 -11.71 31.98 3.79
C ILE A 189 -10.22 32.31 4.01
N SER A 190 -9.73 33.44 3.52
CA SER A 190 -8.30 33.78 3.57
C SER A 190 -7.93 34.60 4.81
N ASP A 191 -8.74 35.61 5.12
CA ASP A 191 -8.39 36.62 6.12
C ASP A 191 -8.88 36.27 7.53
N GLY A 192 -9.89 35.40 7.66
CA GLY A 192 -10.65 35.15 8.90
C GLY A 192 -11.31 36.42 9.50
N SER A 193 -11.02 37.58 8.92
CA SER A 193 -11.31 38.93 9.40
C SER A 193 -11.95 39.80 8.32
N GLY A 194 -12.08 39.29 7.07
CA GLY A 194 -12.94 39.88 6.03
C GLY A 194 -14.41 40.05 6.48
N GLY A 195 -14.74 39.50 7.66
CA GLY A 195 -16.01 39.58 8.32
C GLY A 195 -16.28 40.82 9.18
N GLU A 196 -15.38 41.78 9.42
CA GLU A 196 -15.68 42.87 10.38
C GLU A 196 -16.87 43.75 9.94
N GLY A 197 -16.98 44.02 8.63
CA GLY A 197 -18.15 44.67 8.03
C GLY A 197 -19.39 43.77 7.97
N PHE A 198 -19.21 42.48 7.70
CA PHE A 198 -20.27 41.47 7.67
C PHE A 198 -20.89 41.27 9.06
N LEU A 199 -20.07 41.08 10.09
CA LEU A 199 -20.42 40.95 11.50
C LEU A 199 -21.20 42.16 12.00
N THR A 200 -20.74 43.37 11.65
CA THR A 200 -21.39 44.60 12.09
C THR A 200 -22.79 44.76 11.50
N ARG A 201 -22.95 44.47 10.19
CA ARG A 201 -24.26 44.55 9.50
C ARG A 201 -25.21 43.44 9.96
N ALA A 202 -24.69 42.23 10.10
CA ALA A 202 -25.40 41.07 10.63
C ALA A 202 -25.96 41.29 12.04
N VAL A 203 -25.13 41.81 12.95
CA VAL A 203 -25.51 42.10 14.35
C VAL A 203 -26.63 43.14 14.42
N GLN A 204 -26.67 44.11 13.51
CA GLN A 204 -27.74 45.10 13.43
C GLN A 204 -29.08 44.51 12.97
N GLU A 205 -29.09 43.59 12.01
CA GLU A 205 -30.32 43.05 11.43
C GLU A 205 -30.89 41.84 12.18
N HIS A 206 -30.05 40.90 12.62
CA HIS A 206 -30.47 39.60 13.14
C HIS A 206 -30.23 39.41 14.64
N GLY A 207 -29.61 40.40 15.30
CA GLY A 207 -29.27 40.38 16.72
C GLY A 207 -28.00 39.58 17.03
N ARG A 208 -27.31 39.95 18.11
CA ARG A 208 -25.96 39.43 18.45
C ARG A 208 -25.88 37.91 18.59
N GLY A 209 -26.92 37.24 19.08
CA GLY A 209 -26.89 35.80 19.41
C GLY A 209 -26.73 34.88 18.20
N LYS A 210 -27.63 34.97 17.21
CA LYS A 210 -27.59 34.15 15.99
C LYS A 210 -26.35 34.43 15.15
N VAL A 211 -25.93 35.68 15.10
CA VAL A 211 -24.77 36.10 14.30
C VAL A 211 -23.48 35.54 14.88
N LEU A 212 -23.32 35.54 16.20
CA LEU A 212 -22.13 35.02 16.85
C LEU A 212 -21.98 33.51 16.63
N GLU A 213 -23.08 32.76 16.67
CA GLU A 213 -23.08 31.31 16.38
C GLU A 213 -22.64 31.03 14.94
N THR A 214 -23.22 31.72 13.96
CA THR A 214 -22.85 31.56 12.54
C THR A 214 -21.39 31.98 12.27
N VAL A 215 -20.91 33.02 12.95
CA VAL A 215 -19.51 33.47 12.79
C VAL A 215 -18.54 32.47 13.38
N VAL A 216 -18.84 31.89 14.54
CA VAL A 216 -18.02 30.83 15.13
C VAL A 216 -17.97 29.62 14.19
N GLU A 217 -19.10 29.25 13.58
CA GLU A 217 -19.13 28.18 12.57
C GLU A 217 -18.27 28.51 11.34
N ILE A 218 -18.40 29.73 10.78
CA ILE A 218 -17.58 30.17 9.64
C ILE A 218 -16.09 30.18 10.02
N GLN A 219 -15.75 30.71 11.19
CA GLN A 219 -14.37 30.80 11.66
C GLN A 219 -13.76 29.41 11.86
N ASP A 220 -14.45 28.48 12.52
CA ASP A 220 -13.95 27.13 12.75
C ASP A 220 -13.70 26.38 11.44
N ARG A 221 -14.51 26.66 10.42
CA ARG A 221 -14.41 26.04 9.09
C ARG A 221 -13.33 26.70 8.22
N HIS A 222 -13.15 28.02 8.28
CA HIS A 222 -12.01 28.76 7.69
C HIS A 222 -10.69 28.13 8.11
N ASP A 223 -10.60 27.88 9.38
CA ASP A 223 -9.44 27.33 10.05
C ASP A 223 -9.14 25.88 9.62
N ALA A 224 -10.16 25.12 9.24
CA ALA A 224 -10.01 23.80 8.62
C ALA A 224 -9.57 23.92 7.15
N ALA A 225 -10.16 24.84 6.40
CA ALA A 225 -9.84 25.06 4.99
C ALA A 225 -8.40 25.53 4.78
N LYS A 226 -7.93 26.45 5.63
CA LYS A 226 -6.55 26.92 5.63
C LYS A 226 -5.54 25.81 5.86
N GLU A 227 -5.85 24.86 6.75
CA GLU A 227 -4.95 23.72 7.00
C GLU A 227 -4.97 22.74 5.82
N ILE A 228 -6.14 22.53 5.20
CA ILE A 228 -6.26 21.75 3.97
C ILE A 228 -5.45 22.40 2.83
N GLU A 229 -5.49 23.72 2.67
CA GLU A 229 -4.68 24.44 1.68
C GLU A 229 -3.19 24.38 1.98
N LYS A 230 -2.77 24.58 3.22
CA LYS A 230 -1.37 24.42 3.59
C LYS A 230 -0.86 23.01 3.26
N SER A 231 -1.71 22.01 3.53
CA SER A 231 -1.37 20.62 3.24
C SER A 231 -1.21 20.32 1.74
N LEU A 232 -1.87 21.12 0.88
CA LEU A 232 -1.76 21.03 -0.57
C LEU A 232 -0.35 21.31 -1.05
N LEU A 233 0.25 22.42 -0.62
CA LEU A 233 1.57 22.85 -1.13
C LEU A 233 2.62 21.76 -0.89
N GLU A 234 2.51 21.09 0.25
CA GLU A 234 3.42 20.05 0.65
C GLU A 234 3.23 18.72 -0.09
N LEU A 235 1.98 18.31 -0.34
CA LEU A 235 1.70 17.07 -1.08
C LEU A 235 1.83 17.26 -2.60
N HIS A 236 1.59 18.47 -3.08
CA HIS A 236 1.75 18.84 -4.48
C HIS A 236 3.19 18.60 -4.95
N GLN A 237 4.18 18.89 -4.11
CA GLN A 237 5.56 18.55 -4.41
C GLN A 237 5.76 17.05 -4.62
N VAL A 238 5.21 16.21 -3.72
CA VAL A 238 5.29 14.74 -3.88
C VAL A 238 4.63 14.32 -5.20
N PHE A 239 3.47 14.87 -5.52
CA PHE A 239 2.76 14.57 -6.77
C PHE A 239 3.56 14.96 -8.02
N LEU A 240 4.14 16.16 -8.07
CA LEU A 240 4.98 16.60 -9.18
C LEU A 240 6.21 15.70 -9.33
N ASP A 241 6.86 15.38 -8.22
CA ASP A 241 8.01 14.49 -8.23
C ASP A 241 7.62 13.09 -8.73
N MET A 242 6.43 12.58 -8.38
CA MET A 242 5.91 11.31 -8.91
C MET A 242 5.66 11.38 -10.41
N ALA A 243 5.11 12.49 -10.91
CA ALA A 243 4.87 12.67 -12.34
C ALA A 243 6.19 12.62 -13.14
N VAL A 244 7.21 13.34 -12.67
CA VAL A 244 8.56 13.32 -13.25
C VAL A 244 9.17 11.92 -13.21
N MET A 245 9.08 11.23 -12.08
CA MET A 245 9.63 9.88 -11.95
C MET A 245 8.93 8.84 -12.85
N VAL A 246 7.63 9.01 -13.15
CA VAL A 246 6.90 8.13 -14.08
C VAL A 246 7.27 8.46 -15.53
N GLU A 247 7.36 9.75 -15.88
CA GLU A 247 7.69 10.21 -17.23
C GLU A 247 9.11 9.78 -17.64
N ALA A 248 10.08 9.86 -16.73
CA ALA A 248 11.46 9.44 -16.97
C ALA A 248 11.63 7.96 -17.36
N GLN A 249 10.60 7.13 -17.25
CA GLN A 249 10.63 5.70 -17.57
C GLN A 249 9.70 5.28 -18.72
N GLY A 250 8.91 6.19 -19.27
CA GLY A 250 7.77 5.90 -20.16
C GLY A 250 8.08 5.12 -21.45
N GLU A 251 9.35 4.95 -21.83
CA GLU A 251 9.74 4.27 -23.07
C GLU A 251 10.04 2.76 -22.90
N GLN A 252 10.23 2.24 -21.68
CA GLN A 252 10.60 0.83 -21.42
C GLN A 252 9.45 -0.08 -20.92
N MET A 253 8.21 0.42 -20.81
CA MET A 253 7.16 -0.19 -19.98
C MET A 253 6.31 -1.27 -20.67
N ASP A 254 5.92 -1.10 -21.94
CA ASP A 254 4.99 -2.01 -22.64
C ASP A 254 5.53 -3.44 -22.79
N ASP A 255 6.83 -3.58 -23.09
CA ASP A 255 7.48 -4.89 -23.23
C ASP A 255 7.76 -5.56 -21.88
N ILE A 256 7.72 -4.84 -20.77
CA ILE A 256 8.04 -5.40 -19.45
C ILE A 256 6.78 -5.95 -18.77
N GLU A 257 5.64 -5.27 -18.86
CA GLU A 257 4.37 -5.76 -18.28
C GLU A 257 3.97 -7.12 -18.86
N HIS A 258 4.08 -7.30 -20.19
CA HIS A 258 3.73 -8.56 -20.85
C HIS A 258 4.57 -9.74 -20.35
N HIS A 259 5.87 -9.55 -20.12
CA HIS A 259 6.75 -10.63 -19.67
C HIS A 259 6.67 -10.90 -18.16
N VAL A 260 6.39 -9.89 -17.33
CA VAL A 260 6.20 -10.06 -15.89
C VAL A 260 4.85 -10.72 -15.58
N MET A 261 3.81 -10.44 -16.36
CA MET A 261 2.53 -11.15 -16.28
C MET A 261 2.69 -12.65 -16.56
N ASN A 262 3.50 -13.03 -17.55
CA ASN A 262 3.82 -14.42 -17.82
C ASN A 262 4.67 -15.05 -16.70
N ALA A 263 5.68 -14.34 -16.19
CA ALA A 263 6.51 -14.82 -15.08
C ALA A 263 5.71 -15.05 -13.78
N SER A 264 4.75 -14.16 -13.48
CA SER A 264 3.80 -14.29 -12.38
C SER A 264 2.93 -15.56 -12.53
N HIS A 265 2.51 -15.88 -13.76
CA HIS A 265 1.77 -17.10 -14.06
C HIS A 265 2.63 -18.36 -13.83
N TYR A 266 3.88 -18.38 -14.32
CA TYR A 266 4.82 -19.49 -14.11
C TYR A 266 5.16 -19.73 -12.63
N VAL A 267 5.30 -18.65 -11.86
CA VAL A 267 5.56 -18.72 -10.42
C VAL A 267 4.35 -19.28 -9.65
N LYS A 268 3.14 -18.88 -10.03
CA LYS A 268 1.89 -19.38 -9.43
C LYS A 268 1.65 -20.86 -9.76
N ASP A 269 1.92 -21.26 -11.00
CA ASP A 269 1.81 -22.65 -11.44
C ASP A 269 2.90 -23.53 -10.81
N GLY A 270 4.15 -23.05 -10.79
CA GLY A 270 5.26 -23.72 -10.10
C GLY A 270 5.01 -23.88 -8.60
N SER A 271 4.33 -22.91 -7.98
CA SER A 271 3.93 -23.03 -6.58
C SER A 271 2.87 -24.10 -6.34
N LYS A 272 1.91 -24.21 -7.24
CA LYS A 272 0.87 -25.24 -7.17
C LYS A 272 1.47 -26.64 -7.32
N GLU A 273 2.43 -26.82 -8.24
CA GLU A 273 3.12 -28.10 -8.44
C GLU A 273 4.04 -28.48 -7.27
N LEU A 274 4.76 -27.52 -6.68
CA LEU A 274 5.55 -27.76 -5.46
C LEU A 274 4.68 -28.19 -4.27
N ASN A 275 3.50 -27.58 -4.13
CA ASN A 275 2.56 -27.95 -3.06
C ASN A 275 1.97 -29.35 -3.29
N ASN A 276 1.67 -29.71 -4.54
CA ASN A 276 1.28 -31.07 -4.93
C ASN A 276 2.39 -32.09 -4.64
N ALA A 277 3.64 -31.78 -5.00
CA ALA A 277 4.80 -32.63 -4.74
C ALA A 277 5.00 -32.87 -3.23
N LYS A 278 4.88 -31.84 -2.39
CA LYS A 278 4.90 -31.99 -0.91
C LYS A 278 3.78 -32.89 -0.40
N ARG A 279 2.58 -32.77 -0.97
CA ARG A 279 1.45 -33.66 -0.65
C ARG A 279 1.77 -35.13 -0.97
N TYR A 280 2.36 -35.39 -2.14
CA TYR A 280 2.78 -36.73 -2.55
C TYR A 280 3.93 -37.29 -1.67
N GLN A 281 4.92 -36.46 -1.33
CA GLN A 281 6.02 -36.89 -0.46
C GLN A 281 5.54 -37.20 0.97
N ARG A 282 4.53 -36.47 1.47
CA ARG A 282 3.94 -36.70 2.80
C ARG A 282 3.04 -37.93 2.84
N SER A 283 2.35 -38.27 1.75
CA SER A 283 1.58 -39.51 1.66
C SER A 283 2.49 -40.73 1.46
N SER A 284 3.52 -40.64 0.63
CA SER A 284 4.48 -41.72 0.36
C SER A 284 5.19 -42.22 1.63
N ARG A 285 5.59 -41.31 2.52
CA ARG A 285 6.19 -41.67 3.83
C ARG A 285 5.30 -42.56 4.70
N LYS A 286 3.97 -42.37 4.65
CA LYS A 286 3.03 -43.22 5.41
C LYS A 286 2.97 -44.63 4.84
N TRP A 287 2.97 -44.75 3.51
CA TRP A 287 2.98 -46.03 2.81
C TRP A 287 4.30 -46.79 2.98
N MET A 288 5.43 -46.07 3.01
CA MET A 288 6.75 -46.65 3.29
C MET A 288 6.82 -47.26 4.69
N CYS A 289 6.32 -46.58 5.72
CA CYS A 289 6.27 -47.13 7.09
C CYS A 289 5.38 -48.38 7.18
N ILE A 290 4.22 -48.37 6.50
CA ILE A 290 3.32 -49.54 6.47
C ILE A 290 4.02 -50.73 5.79
N GLY A 291 4.76 -50.49 4.69
CA GLY A 291 5.54 -51.52 4.01
C GLY A 291 6.63 -52.14 4.88
N ILE A 292 7.36 -51.32 5.65
CA ILE A 292 8.41 -51.79 6.57
C ILE A 292 7.82 -52.63 7.72
N ILE A 293 6.67 -52.22 8.29
CA ILE A 293 6.00 -52.97 9.36
C ILE A 293 5.53 -54.34 8.86
N LEU A 294 4.95 -54.41 7.65
CA LEU A 294 4.54 -55.67 7.03
C LEU A 294 5.73 -56.60 6.80
N LEU A 295 6.86 -56.07 6.32
CA LEU A 295 8.07 -56.84 6.11
C LEU A 295 8.61 -57.44 7.42
N LEU A 296 8.65 -56.64 8.49
CA LEU A 296 9.09 -57.11 9.81
C LEU A 296 8.18 -58.20 10.38
N LEU A 297 6.86 -58.10 10.19
CA LEU A 297 5.92 -59.15 10.59
C LEU A 297 6.16 -60.46 9.83
N ILE A 298 6.40 -60.40 8.52
CA ILE A 298 6.70 -61.58 7.71
C ILE A 298 7.99 -62.26 8.21
N VAL A 299 9.03 -61.48 8.48
CA VAL A 299 10.30 -61.98 9.03
C VAL A 299 10.07 -62.65 10.39
N LEU A 300 9.27 -62.04 11.27
CA LEU A 300 8.96 -62.60 12.59
C LEU A 300 8.21 -63.95 12.50
N VAL A 301 7.23 -64.04 11.60
CA VAL A 301 6.45 -65.28 11.36
C VAL A 301 7.34 -66.40 10.82
N ILE A 302 8.38 -66.08 10.04
CA ILE A 302 9.32 -67.08 9.52
C ILE A 302 10.34 -67.50 10.59
N ILE A 303 10.84 -66.56 11.40
CA ILE A 303 11.90 -66.82 12.38
C ILE A 303 11.39 -67.59 13.61
N ILE A 304 10.19 -67.27 14.12
CA ILE A 304 9.66 -67.89 15.36
C ILE A 304 9.55 -69.43 15.27
N PRO A 305 8.95 -70.04 14.22
CA PRO A 305 8.83 -71.49 14.10
C PRO A 305 10.19 -72.19 14.05
N ILE A 306 11.15 -71.57 13.35
CA ILE A 306 12.51 -72.08 13.22
C ILE A 306 13.19 -72.06 14.60
N ALA A 307 13.11 -70.95 15.33
CA ALA A 307 13.70 -70.81 16.66
C ALA A 307 13.06 -71.76 17.69
N THR A 308 11.74 -71.95 17.66
CA THR A 308 11.06 -72.88 18.57
C THR A 308 11.37 -74.34 18.27
N SER A 309 11.58 -74.69 17.00
CA SER A 309 12.00 -76.04 16.57
C SER A 309 13.40 -76.41 17.08
N PHE A 310 14.32 -75.43 17.11
CA PHE A 310 15.67 -75.63 17.64
C PHE A 310 15.75 -75.63 19.18
N SER A 311 14.81 -74.99 19.87
CA SER A 311 14.79 -74.95 21.35
C SER A 311 14.10 -76.17 21.98
N SER A 312 13.29 -76.92 21.22
CA SER A 312 12.61 -78.14 21.68
C SER A 312 13.36 -79.43 21.32
N SER A 313 14.59 -79.32 20.84
CA SER A 313 15.49 -80.43 20.50
C SER A 313 16.80 -80.34 21.27
#